data_AF-W9C729-F1
#
_entry.id   AF-W9C729-F1
#
_cell.length_a   1.000
_cell.length_b   1.000
_cell.length_c   1.000
_cell.angle_alpha   90.00
_cell.angle_beta   90.00
_cell.angle_gamma   90.00
#
_symmetry.space_group_name_H-M   'P 1'
#
loop_
_entity.id
_entity.type
_entity.pdbx_description
1 polymer ?
#
loop_
_entity_poly.entity_id
_entity_poly.type
_entity_poly.pdbx_seq_one_letter_code
_entity_poly.pdbx_strand_id
1 'polypeptide(L)'
;MESTSFELRPQGQVPIYPLTLGERLAHADNYRIDHENLEKTRESIRKFYRSVYASQHTGDHKTCERCIGINRQMRKAYEDWYLSEEPNRWYSKLFDYKEELQSMFKKPEIYSLADIHKRADQELRAHLKKDICAHRPGDSEDVAEFKDRTAMELDEGRDISKVLTAYLTDQIKWCPLSDRVDFVLRLNDTTSNEERIPIYIAYYCSPLESDSTSIRNFKNKYARIFESGVPHDEVVAAMKKEGARSKETEMAHLQHRLNELNLAQSAHLKAKAKKAEKDSLKYQHYQEVVKQSKALCAYDGCDEDVDLTVPNGAIQCVLCDWIASKVPEDRDHKRHYYCCPDHALLDHEVHDNANHYCLSAHWKDRCLTDLGAGENEGYDGMGLCKVCLISGHKALFCSQECYEKNYNQHAAEWHTDENAQNSLEVFRMPDDLIIEDVVDDPGIESGEVEDTEMQGI
;
A
#
# COMPACT_ATOMS: atom_id res chain seq x y z
N MET A 1 19.48 58.30 44.32
CA MET A 1 19.26 57.21 43.35
C MET A 1 19.04 55.95 44.16
N GLU A 2 17.79 55.74 44.56
CA GLU A 2 17.39 54.53 45.28
C GLU A 2 17.29 53.39 44.28
N SER A 3 18.05 52.33 44.53
CA SER A 3 17.99 51.10 43.75
C SER A 3 16.66 50.40 44.06
N THR A 4 15.65 50.65 43.24
CA THR A 4 14.48 49.77 43.17
C THR A 4 14.96 48.42 42.64
N SER A 5 15.10 47.46 43.54
CA SER A 5 15.20 46.05 43.21
C SER A 5 14.01 45.70 42.32
N PHE A 6 14.29 45.42 41.06
CA PHE A 6 13.31 44.88 40.13
C PHE A 6 12.98 43.47 40.63
N GLU A 7 11.98 43.36 41.51
CA GLU A 7 11.41 42.07 41.87
C GLU A 7 10.85 41.48 40.57
N LEU A 8 11.55 40.47 40.04
CA LEU A 8 11.04 39.61 39.00
C LEU A 8 9.73 39.02 39.52
N ARG A 9 8.60 39.61 39.12
CA ARG A 9 7.29 38.95 39.24
C ARG A 9 7.49 37.53 38.72
N PRO A 10 7.25 36.48 39.53
CA PRO A 10 7.13 35.14 38.97
C PRO A 10 6.13 35.29 37.83
N GLN A 11 6.52 34.95 36.61
CA GLN A 11 5.56 34.80 35.53
C GLN A 11 4.63 33.68 35.96
N GLY A 12 3.58 34.04 36.71
CA GLY A 12 2.57 33.13 37.19
C GLY A 12 2.03 32.44 35.97
N GLN A 13 2.23 31.12 35.89
CA GLN A 13 1.58 30.32 34.87
C GLN A 13 0.09 30.55 35.02
N VAL A 14 -0.49 31.32 34.11
CA VAL A 14 -1.94 31.49 34.01
C VAL A 14 -2.52 30.09 33.92
N PRO A 15 -3.57 29.75 34.70
CA PRO A 15 -4.21 28.45 34.61
C PRO A 15 -4.54 28.16 33.14
N ILE A 16 -4.07 27.02 32.63
CA ILE A 16 -4.39 26.59 31.27
C ILE A 16 -5.82 26.07 31.33
N TYR A 17 -6.73 26.81 30.72
CA TYR A 17 -8.12 26.39 30.60
C TYR A 17 -8.34 25.62 29.30
N PRO A 18 -9.29 24.67 29.30
CA PRO A 18 -10.03 24.20 30.47
C PRO A 18 -9.19 23.27 31.36
N LEU A 19 -9.52 23.24 32.65
CA LEU A 19 -8.82 22.43 33.66
C LEU A 19 -8.97 20.93 33.37
N THR A 20 -7.99 20.16 33.83
CA THR A 20 -8.07 18.70 33.82
C THR A 20 -9.06 18.19 34.86
N LEU A 21 -9.45 16.91 34.77
CA LEU A 21 -10.38 16.32 35.73
C LEU A 21 -9.77 16.28 37.15
N GLY A 22 -8.49 15.92 37.26
CA GLY A 22 -7.77 15.92 38.54
C GLY A 22 -7.69 17.30 39.17
N GLU A 23 -7.41 18.34 38.38
CA GLU A 23 -7.39 19.73 38.87
C GLU A 23 -8.75 20.17 39.42
N ARG A 24 -9.85 19.87 38.70
CA ARG A 24 -11.21 20.20 39.16
C ARG A 24 -11.57 19.49 40.47
N LEU A 25 -11.24 18.21 40.58
CA LEU A 25 -11.49 17.43 41.79
C LEU A 25 -10.66 17.94 42.98
N ALA A 26 -9.39 18.26 42.75
CA ALA A 26 -8.54 18.86 43.79
C ALA A 26 -9.08 20.23 44.24
N HIS A 27 -9.53 21.08 43.31
CA HIS A 27 -10.17 22.35 43.65
C HIS A 27 -11.43 22.15 44.51
N ALA A 28 -12.26 21.17 44.17
CA ALA A 28 -13.48 20.86 44.92
C ALA A 28 -13.18 20.31 46.33
N ASP A 29 -12.17 19.45 46.48
CA ASP A 29 -11.74 18.91 47.77
C ASP A 29 -11.24 20.01 48.70
N ASN A 30 -10.34 20.86 48.19
CA ASN A 30 -9.83 21.99 48.96
C ASN A 30 -10.96 22.93 49.35
N TYR A 31 -11.84 23.29 48.41
CA TYR A 31 -13.00 24.13 48.71
C TYR A 31 -13.83 23.57 49.87
N ARG A 32 -14.10 22.26 49.88
CA ARG A 32 -14.86 21.62 50.97
C ARG A 32 -14.15 21.69 52.31
N ILE A 33 -12.88 21.28 52.35
CA ILE A 33 -12.05 21.29 53.57
C ILE A 33 -12.00 22.70 54.14
N ASP A 34 -11.69 23.66 53.27
CA ASP A 34 -11.54 25.04 53.65
C ASP A 34 -12.88 25.61 54.15
N HIS A 35 -14.01 25.19 53.56
CA HIS A 35 -15.33 25.77 53.83
C HIS A 35 -15.79 25.26 55.18
N GLU A 36 -15.55 23.98 55.45
CA GLU A 36 -15.76 23.38 56.77
C GLU A 36 -14.89 24.08 57.83
N ASN A 37 -13.62 24.38 57.53
CA ASN A 37 -12.72 25.11 58.44
C ASN A 37 -13.21 26.54 58.71
N LEU A 38 -13.68 27.25 57.68
CA LEU A 38 -14.28 28.57 57.81
C LEU A 38 -15.54 28.50 58.69
N GLU A 39 -16.46 27.56 58.44
CA GLU A 39 -17.68 27.41 59.25
C GLU A 39 -17.37 27.08 60.72
N LYS A 40 -16.43 26.15 60.97
CA LYS A 40 -15.95 25.85 62.34
C LYS A 40 -15.39 27.09 63.02
N THR A 41 -14.62 27.90 62.30
CA THR A 41 -14.00 29.13 62.81
C THR A 41 -15.07 30.18 63.13
N ARG A 42 -16.02 30.41 62.22
CA ARG A 42 -17.15 31.32 62.42
C ARG A 42 -17.99 30.92 63.62
N GLU A 43 -18.27 29.63 63.77
CA GLU A 43 -19.04 29.11 64.89
C GLU A 43 -18.27 29.25 66.21
N SER A 44 -16.96 29.00 66.21
CA SER A 44 -16.09 29.24 67.37
C SER A 44 -16.11 30.71 67.80
N ILE A 45 -15.98 31.65 66.86
CA ILE A 45 -16.08 33.09 67.13
C ILE A 45 -17.44 33.43 67.74
N ARG A 46 -18.54 32.95 67.15
CA ARG A 46 -19.89 33.18 67.68
C ARG A 46 -20.06 32.63 69.10
N LYS A 47 -19.57 31.41 69.37
CA LYS A 47 -19.62 30.78 70.69
C LYS A 47 -18.82 31.55 71.72
N PHE A 48 -17.60 31.97 71.39
CA PHE A 48 -16.76 32.78 72.27
C PHE A 48 -17.48 34.07 72.68
N TYR A 49 -18.02 34.82 71.71
CA TYR A 49 -18.70 36.07 72.01
C TYR A 49 -20.07 35.90 72.66
N ARG A 50 -20.69 34.72 72.61
CA ARG A 50 -21.89 34.39 73.41
C ARG A 50 -21.56 34.00 74.85
N SER A 51 -20.30 33.71 75.18
CA SER A 51 -19.87 33.27 76.50
C SER A 51 -19.75 34.42 77.51
N VAL A 52 -19.66 34.06 78.79
CA VAL A 52 -19.45 35.00 79.92
C VAL A 52 -18.07 35.66 79.91
N TYR A 53 -17.14 35.15 79.10
CA TYR A 53 -15.76 35.65 79.02
C TYR A 53 -15.59 36.82 78.04
N ALA A 54 -16.61 37.08 77.21
CA ALA A 54 -16.57 38.17 76.24
C ALA A 54 -17.06 39.50 76.85
N SER A 55 -16.51 40.62 76.36
CA SER A 55 -16.96 41.96 76.75
C SER A 55 -18.48 42.11 76.61
N GLN A 56 -19.12 42.83 77.53
CA GLN A 56 -20.56 43.09 77.44
C GLN A 56 -20.88 44.02 76.26
N HIS A 57 -22.11 43.93 75.74
CA HIS A 57 -22.58 44.92 74.78
C HIS A 57 -22.74 46.28 75.46
N THR A 58 -22.18 47.31 74.86
CA THR A 58 -22.19 48.69 75.37
C THR A 58 -22.55 49.65 74.24
N GLY A 59 -23.61 50.45 74.44
CA GLY A 59 -24.01 51.52 73.51
C GLY A 59 -24.35 51.07 72.08
N ASP A 60 -24.13 51.98 71.13
CA ASP A 60 -24.34 51.75 69.69
C ASP A 60 -23.33 50.71 69.13
N HIS A 61 -23.76 49.90 68.17
CA HIS A 61 -22.97 48.81 67.58
C HIS A 61 -21.66 49.28 66.95
N LYS A 62 -21.57 50.55 66.53
CA LYS A 62 -20.36 51.14 65.93
C LYS A 62 -19.24 51.38 66.95
N THR A 63 -19.59 51.63 68.21
CA THR A 63 -18.63 51.91 69.29
C THR A 63 -18.53 50.76 70.30
N CYS A 64 -19.36 49.72 70.15
CA CYS A 64 -19.36 48.57 71.03
C CYS A 64 -18.12 47.69 70.81
N GLU A 65 -17.25 47.58 71.83
CA GLU A 65 -16.01 46.77 71.77
C GLU A 65 -16.27 45.31 71.38
N ARG A 66 -17.37 44.73 71.86
CA ARG A 66 -17.79 43.36 71.47
C ARG A 66 -18.13 43.27 69.99
N CYS A 67 -18.90 44.22 69.45
CA CYS A 67 -19.22 44.26 68.02
C CYS A 67 -17.97 44.45 67.16
N ILE A 68 -17.09 45.36 67.56
CA ILE A 68 -15.80 45.60 66.89
C ILE A 68 -14.94 44.33 66.91
N GLY A 69 -14.87 43.65 68.05
CA GLY A 69 -14.13 42.40 68.22
C GLY A 69 -14.65 41.26 67.34
N ILE A 70 -15.97 41.03 67.32
CA ILE A 70 -16.62 40.03 66.45
C ILE A 70 -16.31 40.34 64.99
N ASN A 71 -16.52 41.59 64.55
CA ASN A 71 -16.30 41.99 63.17
C ASN A 71 -14.84 41.81 62.74
N ARG A 72 -13.89 42.16 63.61
CA ARG A 72 -12.46 41.95 63.36
C ARG A 72 -12.11 40.47 63.21
N GLN A 73 -12.58 39.60 64.11
CA GLN A 73 -12.30 38.16 64.04
C GLN A 73 -12.97 37.51 62.83
N MET A 74 -14.22 37.89 62.52
CA MET A 74 -14.92 37.41 61.31
C MET A 74 -14.19 37.83 60.05
N ARG A 75 -13.71 39.07 60.00
CA ARG A 75 -12.94 39.58 58.87
C ARG A 75 -11.62 38.83 58.71
N LYS A 76 -10.94 38.51 59.81
CA LYS A 76 -9.74 37.67 59.80
C LYS A 76 -10.02 36.26 59.29
N ALA A 77 -11.10 35.63 59.74
CA ALA A 77 -11.48 34.30 59.26
C ALA A 77 -11.72 34.26 57.73
N TYR A 78 -12.35 35.30 57.17
CA TYR A 78 -12.52 35.41 55.71
C TYR A 78 -11.23 35.78 54.98
N GLU A 79 -10.34 36.57 55.59
CA GLU A 79 -9.01 36.84 55.05
C GLU A 79 -8.23 35.53 54.87
N ASP A 80 -8.20 34.70 55.91
CA ASP A 80 -7.50 33.41 55.89
C ASP A 80 -8.14 32.44 54.86
N TRP A 81 -9.46 32.50 54.68
CA TRP A 81 -10.16 31.70 53.68
C TRP A 81 -9.91 32.17 52.23
N TYR A 82 -9.87 33.47 51.94
CA TYR A 82 -9.70 33.99 50.57
C TYR A 82 -8.23 34.16 50.14
N LEU A 83 -7.31 34.31 51.09
CA LEU A 83 -5.88 34.56 50.84
C LEU A 83 -4.99 33.43 51.31
N SER A 84 -5.51 32.20 51.39
CA SER A 84 -4.71 31.04 51.73
C SER A 84 -3.59 30.77 50.70
N GLU A 85 -2.48 30.24 51.19
CA GLU A 85 -1.31 29.87 50.38
C GLU A 85 -1.33 28.42 49.88
N GLU A 86 -2.44 27.71 50.06
CA GLU A 86 -2.60 26.35 49.54
C GLU A 86 -2.47 26.30 48.01
N PRO A 87 -1.55 25.49 47.45
CA PRO A 87 -1.16 25.54 46.03
C PRO A 87 -2.26 25.04 45.07
N ASN A 88 -3.20 24.22 45.57
CA ASN A 88 -4.24 23.57 44.77
C ASN A 88 -5.61 24.28 44.86
N ARG A 89 -5.64 25.56 45.25
CA ARG A 89 -6.86 26.37 45.18
C ARG A 89 -7.04 26.97 43.80
N TRP A 90 -8.29 27.16 43.38
CA TRP A 90 -8.61 27.68 42.05
C TRP A 90 -8.03 29.08 41.76
N TYR A 91 -7.76 29.85 42.82
CA TYR A 91 -7.13 31.18 42.75
C TYR A 91 -5.64 31.18 43.08
N SER A 92 -5.01 30.02 43.33
CA SER A 92 -3.61 29.95 43.82
C SER A 92 -2.61 30.62 42.89
N LYS A 93 -2.88 30.59 41.58
CA LYS A 93 -2.06 31.20 40.51
C LYS A 93 -2.53 32.61 40.11
N LEU A 94 -3.57 33.16 40.75
CA LEU A 94 -4.13 34.48 40.43
C LEU A 94 -3.51 35.56 41.33
N PHE A 95 -2.28 35.98 41.00
CA PHE A 95 -1.54 36.96 41.80
C PHE A 95 -2.25 38.31 41.92
N ASP A 96 -2.75 38.86 40.80
CA ASP A 96 -3.44 40.16 40.81
C ASP A 96 -4.71 40.12 41.69
N TYR A 97 -5.44 39.00 41.66
CA TYR A 97 -6.60 38.77 42.52
C TYR A 97 -6.22 38.74 44.01
N LYS A 98 -5.14 38.02 44.37
CA LYS A 98 -4.65 37.95 45.75
C LYS A 98 -4.19 39.33 46.25
N GLU A 99 -3.40 40.06 45.45
CA GLU A 99 -2.94 41.40 45.81
C GLU A 99 -4.10 42.38 46.01
N GLU A 100 -5.09 42.36 45.12
CA GLU A 100 -6.28 43.20 45.20
C GLU A 100 -7.10 42.89 46.46
N LEU A 101 -7.41 41.62 46.71
CA LEU A 101 -8.16 41.22 47.92
C LEU A 101 -7.38 41.55 49.20
N GLN A 102 -6.07 41.35 49.21
CA GLN A 102 -5.23 41.73 50.36
C GLN A 102 -5.30 43.25 50.62
N SER A 103 -5.30 44.07 49.57
CA SER A 103 -5.49 45.52 49.68
C SER A 103 -6.87 45.88 50.27
N MET A 104 -7.93 45.18 49.86
CA MET A 104 -9.29 45.37 50.40
C MET A 104 -9.37 44.99 51.89
N PHE A 105 -8.75 43.88 52.29
CA PHE A 105 -8.68 43.48 53.70
C PHE A 105 -7.87 44.47 54.55
N LYS A 106 -6.82 45.09 54.01
CA LYS A 106 -6.04 46.12 54.72
C LYS A 106 -6.80 47.45 54.91
N LYS A 107 -7.93 47.67 54.22
CA LYS A 107 -8.70 48.93 54.25
C LYS A 107 -10.16 48.73 54.74
N PRO A 108 -10.38 48.38 56.03
CA PRO A 108 -11.72 48.16 56.61
C PRO A 108 -12.68 49.35 56.51
N GLU A 109 -12.14 50.57 56.55
CA GLU A 109 -12.93 51.81 56.47
C GLU A 109 -13.54 52.04 55.08
N ILE A 110 -12.96 51.43 54.04
CA ILE A 110 -13.34 51.63 52.63
C ILE A 110 -14.15 50.44 52.10
N TYR A 111 -13.74 49.21 52.46
CA TYR A 111 -14.33 47.98 51.91
C TYR A 111 -14.99 47.14 53.00
N SER A 112 -16.29 46.94 52.86
CA SER A 112 -17.04 46.00 53.70
C SER A 112 -16.73 44.55 53.33
N LEU A 113 -17.10 43.61 54.20
CA LEU A 113 -17.04 42.18 53.85
C LEU A 113 -17.91 41.85 52.64
N ALA A 114 -19.05 42.55 52.44
CA ALA A 114 -19.91 42.35 51.28
C ALA A 114 -19.20 42.74 49.97
N ASP A 115 -18.40 43.81 49.98
CA ASP A 115 -17.60 44.22 48.81
C ASP A 115 -16.55 43.16 48.46
N ILE A 116 -15.89 42.60 49.48
CA ILE A 116 -14.92 41.52 49.33
C ILE A 116 -15.59 40.26 48.76
N HIS A 117 -16.73 39.85 49.32
CA HIS A 117 -17.50 38.71 48.83
C HIS A 117 -17.92 38.90 47.37
N LYS A 118 -18.38 40.10 47.01
CA LYS A 118 -18.76 40.44 45.64
C LYS A 118 -17.58 40.33 44.68
N ARG A 119 -16.41 40.85 45.04
CA ARG A 119 -15.19 40.76 44.22
C ARG A 119 -14.74 39.31 44.04
N ALA A 120 -14.80 38.51 45.10
CA ALA A 120 -14.46 37.08 45.06
C ALA A 120 -15.44 36.28 44.20
N ASP A 121 -16.75 36.55 44.32
CA ASP A 121 -17.80 35.93 43.52
C ASP A 121 -17.64 36.25 42.02
N GLN A 122 -17.31 37.50 41.68
CA GLN A 122 -17.00 37.89 40.30
C GLN A 122 -15.83 37.10 39.71
N GLU A 123 -14.74 36.94 40.47
CA GLU A 123 -13.59 36.16 40.00
C GLU A 123 -13.91 34.67 39.86
N LEU A 124 -14.67 34.11 40.81
CA LEU A 124 -15.09 32.71 40.75
C LEU A 124 -15.97 32.46 39.52
N ARG A 125 -16.90 33.36 39.20
CA ARG A 125 -17.73 33.27 37.98
C ARG A 125 -16.88 33.34 36.71
N ALA A 126 -15.90 34.24 36.67
CA ALA A 126 -14.98 34.33 35.55
C ALA A 126 -14.12 33.06 35.39
N HIS A 127 -13.67 32.48 36.51
CA HIS A 127 -12.97 31.19 36.54
C HIS A 127 -13.84 30.07 35.98
N LEU A 128 -15.07 29.92 36.48
CA LEU A 128 -16.01 28.89 36.03
C LEU A 128 -16.33 29.05 34.53
N LYS A 129 -16.61 30.27 34.06
CA LYS A 129 -16.87 30.53 32.64
C LYS A 129 -15.72 30.10 31.74
N LYS A 130 -14.46 30.36 32.14
CA LYS A 130 -13.28 29.91 31.39
C LYS A 130 -13.10 28.39 31.41
N ASP A 131 -13.50 27.72 32.49
CA ASP A 131 -13.30 26.29 32.65
C ASP A 131 -14.41 25.42 32.04
N ILE A 132 -15.66 25.68 32.42
CA ILE A 132 -16.80 24.80 32.07
C ILE A 132 -17.54 25.26 30.81
N CYS A 133 -17.49 26.55 30.46
CA CYS A 133 -18.17 27.08 29.27
C CYS A 133 -17.27 27.15 28.03
N ALA A 134 -16.00 26.74 28.11
CA ALA A 134 -15.12 26.74 26.94
C ALA A 134 -15.54 25.70 25.90
N HIS A 135 -15.71 26.15 24.66
CA HIS A 135 -15.95 25.30 23.49
C HIS A 135 -14.72 24.44 23.19
N ARG A 136 -14.94 23.15 22.92
CA ARG A 136 -13.90 22.15 22.63
C ARG A 136 -14.12 21.54 21.23
N PRO A 137 -13.02 21.14 20.55
CA PRO A 137 -13.14 20.35 19.33
C PRO A 137 -13.94 19.06 19.59
N GLY A 138 -15.06 18.89 18.88
CA GLY A 138 -15.95 17.74 19.03
C GLY A 138 -17.18 17.95 19.93
N ASP A 139 -17.40 19.17 20.45
CA ASP A 139 -18.69 19.52 21.06
C ASP A 139 -19.81 19.47 19.99
N SER A 140 -20.97 18.92 20.35
CA SER A 140 -22.18 19.00 19.52
C SER A 140 -22.84 20.37 19.62
N GLU A 141 -23.78 20.66 18.73
CA GLU A 141 -24.60 21.89 18.79
C GLU A 141 -25.32 22.02 20.14
N ASP A 142 -25.93 20.94 20.63
CA ASP A 142 -26.57 20.93 21.96
C ASP A 142 -25.57 21.23 23.09
N VAL A 143 -24.34 20.71 23.00
CA VAL A 143 -23.29 20.96 23.99
C VAL A 143 -22.83 22.42 23.98
N ALA A 144 -22.69 23.00 22.79
CA ALA A 144 -22.38 24.40 22.62
C ALA A 144 -23.50 25.28 23.22
N GLU A 145 -24.76 24.96 22.93
CA GLU A 145 -25.92 25.73 23.39
C GLU A 145 -26.01 25.79 24.93
N PHE A 146 -25.89 24.65 25.62
CA PHE A 146 -25.97 24.68 27.08
C PHE A 146 -24.75 25.34 27.73
N LYS A 147 -23.56 25.28 27.11
CA LYS A 147 -22.38 26.02 27.58
C LYS A 147 -22.56 27.53 27.47
N ASP A 148 -23.12 28.00 26.36
CA ASP A 148 -23.42 29.42 26.16
C ASP A 148 -24.52 29.90 27.13
N ARG A 149 -25.57 29.09 27.33
CA ARG A 149 -26.58 29.35 28.37
C ARG A 149 -25.94 29.43 29.77
N THR A 150 -25.09 28.47 30.13
CA THR A 150 -24.39 28.47 31.43
C THR A 150 -23.54 29.72 31.60
N ALA A 151 -22.81 30.15 30.56
CA ALA A 151 -22.02 31.36 30.59
C ALA A 151 -22.88 32.61 30.84
N MET A 152 -24.04 32.70 30.19
CA MET A 152 -25.01 33.77 30.40
C MET A 152 -25.56 33.79 31.82
N GLU A 153 -25.92 32.63 32.39
CA GLU A 153 -26.41 32.55 33.77
C GLU A 153 -25.36 32.97 34.82
N LEU A 154 -24.08 32.67 34.55
CA LEU A 154 -22.97 33.15 35.37
C LEU A 154 -22.85 34.67 35.30
N ASP A 155 -22.95 35.27 34.12
CA ASP A 155 -22.89 36.72 33.89
C ASP A 155 -24.08 37.47 34.55
N GLU A 156 -25.27 36.86 34.55
CA GLU A 156 -26.49 37.38 35.19
C GLU A 156 -26.44 37.37 36.72
N GLY A 157 -25.41 36.77 37.32
CA GLY A 157 -25.29 36.69 38.77
C GLY A 157 -26.20 35.64 39.42
N ARG A 158 -26.66 34.62 38.66
CA ARG A 158 -27.47 33.53 39.23
C ARG A 158 -26.67 32.74 40.27
N ASP A 159 -27.38 32.08 41.17
CA ASP A 159 -26.77 31.24 42.22
C ASP A 159 -25.87 30.15 41.59
N ILE A 160 -24.59 30.15 41.96
CA ILE A 160 -23.58 29.28 41.35
C ILE A 160 -23.95 27.80 41.52
N SER A 161 -24.48 27.39 42.68
CA SER A 161 -24.85 26.00 42.94
C SER A 161 -25.96 25.53 41.99
N LYS A 162 -26.97 26.38 41.75
CA LYS A 162 -28.03 26.10 40.77
C LYS A 162 -27.49 25.99 39.35
N VAL A 163 -26.60 26.90 38.95
CA VAL A 163 -25.97 26.90 37.62
C VAL A 163 -25.16 25.61 37.41
N LEU A 164 -24.32 25.23 38.38
CA LEU A 164 -23.53 24.00 38.31
C LEU A 164 -24.39 22.73 38.29
N THR A 165 -25.51 22.72 39.02
CA THR A 165 -26.47 21.60 39.01
C THR A 165 -27.15 21.46 37.65
N ALA A 166 -27.56 22.59 37.04
CA ALA A 166 -28.13 22.60 35.70
C ALA A 166 -27.11 22.13 34.65
N TYR A 167 -25.87 22.64 34.74
CA TYR A 167 -24.76 22.21 33.89
C TYR A 167 -24.51 20.70 33.96
N LEU A 168 -24.45 20.13 35.18
CA LEU A 168 -24.27 18.68 35.36
C LEU A 168 -25.44 17.89 34.76
N THR A 169 -26.67 18.37 34.93
CA THR A 169 -27.88 17.74 34.39
C THR A 169 -27.85 17.72 32.87
N ASP A 170 -27.51 18.84 32.23
CA ASP A 170 -27.35 18.92 30.77
C ASP A 170 -26.18 18.05 30.29
N GLN A 171 -25.05 18.04 31.00
CA GLN A 171 -23.91 17.19 30.67
C GLN A 171 -24.26 15.71 30.68
N ILE A 172 -25.07 15.26 31.64
CA ILE A 172 -25.57 13.88 31.71
C ILE A 172 -26.55 13.59 30.57
N LYS A 173 -27.51 14.49 30.33
CA LYS A 173 -28.54 14.35 29.30
C LYS A 173 -27.93 14.14 27.91
N TRP A 174 -26.87 14.89 27.59
CA TRP A 174 -26.21 14.86 26.29
C TRP A 174 -25.00 13.92 26.23
N CYS A 175 -24.78 13.11 27.27
CA CYS A 175 -23.71 12.11 27.26
C CYS A 175 -24.13 10.88 26.45
N PRO A 176 -23.40 10.50 25.38
CA PRO A 176 -23.83 9.42 24.49
C PRO A 176 -23.64 8.01 25.07
N LEU A 177 -22.89 7.86 26.17
CA LEU A 177 -22.50 6.56 26.70
C LEU A 177 -22.89 6.44 28.18
N SER A 178 -23.63 5.39 28.52
CA SER A 178 -24.20 5.21 29.86
C SER A 178 -23.15 4.93 30.95
N ASP A 179 -22.06 4.25 30.59
CA ASP A 179 -20.91 4.02 31.47
C ASP A 179 -20.21 5.32 31.88
N ARG A 180 -20.15 6.31 30.98
CA ARG A 180 -19.65 7.65 31.27
C ARG A 180 -20.55 8.42 32.21
N VAL A 181 -21.87 8.27 32.06
CA VAL A 181 -22.85 8.88 32.97
C VAL A 181 -22.66 8.34 34.39
N ASP A 182 -22.61 7.01 34.55
CA ASP A 182 -22.37 6.38 35.86
C ASP A 182 -21.05 6.84 36.47
N PHE A 183 -19.99 6.86 35.68
CA PHE A 183 -18.68 7.32 36.12
C PHE A 183 -18.71 8.77 36.65
N VAL A 184 -19.31 9.70 35.91
CA VAL A 184 -19.40 11.11 36.30
C VAL A 184 -20.23 11.27 37.57
N LEU A 185 -21.38 10.60 37.67
CA LEU A 185 -22.24 10.65 38.86
C LEU A 185 -21.52 10.14 40.09
N ARG A 186 -20.89 8.95 39.99
CA ARG A 186 -20.14 8.36 41.11
C ARG A 186 -18.97 9.22 41.54
N LEU A 187 -18.27 9.88 40.60
CA LEU A 187 -17.22 10.83 40.93
C LEU A 187 -17.76 12.07 41.65
N ASN A 188 -18.92 12.58 41.23
CA ASN A 188 -19.53 13.75 41.85
C ASN A 188 -19.92 13.51 43.32
N ASP A 189 -20.21 12.27 43.69
CA ASP A 189 -20.55 11.86 45.06
C ASP A 189 -19.33 11.68 45.97
N THR A 190 -18.10 11.78 45.44
CA THR A 190 -16.87 11.53 46.22
C THR A 190 -16.32 12.78 46.90
N THR A 191 -15.70 12.56 48.06
CA THR A 191 -15.09 13.58 48.92
C THR A 191 -13.57 13.52 49.04
N SER A 192 -12.97 12.39 48.69
CA SER A 192 -11.53 12.14 48.83
C SER A 192 -10.94 11.43 47.61
N ASN A 193 -9.60 11.40 47.53
CA ASN A 193 -8.90 10.65 46.48
C ASN A 193 -9.10 9.14 46.66
N GLU A 194 -9.09 8.67 47.91
CA GLU A 194 -9.23 7.26 48.28
C GLU A 194 -10.58 6.68 47.82
N GLU A 195 -11.66 7.46 47.93
CA GLU A 195 -13.00 7.07 47.45
C GLU A 195 -13.06 6.94 45.92
N ARG A 196 -12.20 7.65 45.19
CA ARG A 196 -12.20 7.67 43.72
C ARG A 196 -11.40 6.54 43.10
N ILE A 197 -10.37 6.05 43.77
CA ILE A 197 -9.54 4.91 43.31
C ILE A 197 -10.39 3.74 42.78
N PRO A 198 -11.36 3.18 43.55
CA PRO A 198 -12.18 2.08 43.05
C PRO A 198 -13.07 2.46 41.86
N ILE A 199 -13.46 3.74 41.73
CA ILE A 199 -14.25 4.25 40.60
C ILE A 199 -13.37 4.29 39.33
N TYR A 200 -12.13 4.79 39.44
CA TYR A 200 -11.18 4.81 38.32
C TYR A 200 -10.85 3.40 37.85
N ILE A 201 -10.59 2.47 38.78
CA ILE A 201 -10.30 1.07 38.44
C ILE A 201 -11.50 0.43 37.75
N ALA A 202 -12.71 0.63 38.28
CA ALA A 202 -13.92 0.08 37.68
C ALA A 202 -14.17 0.63 36.27
N TYR A 203 -13.92 1.92 36.03
CA TYR A 203 -14.18 2.53 34.73
C TYR A 203 -13.07 2.22 33.69
N TYR A 204 -11.79 2.33 34.06
CA TYR A 204 -10.67 2.18 33.12
C TYR A 204 -10.10 0.76 33.02
N CYS A 205 -10.19 -0.01 34.11
CA CYS A 205 -9.42 -1.24 34.28
C CYS A 205 -10.30 -2.49 34.46
N SER A 206 -11.62 -2.37 34.40
CA SER A 206 -12.51 -3.54 34.50
C SER A 206 -12.20 -4.57 33.40
N PRO A 207 -11.94 -5.83 33.77
CA PRO A 207 -11.70 -6.88 32.80
C PRO A 207 -12.98 -7.19 32.02
N LEU A 208 -12.84 -7.38 30.72
CA LEU A 208 -13.90 -7.89 29.85
C LEU A 208 -13.53 -9.31 29.41
N GLU A 209 -14.54 -10.15 29.16
CA GLU A 209 -14.32 -11.52 28.68
C GLU A 209 -13.58 -11.56 27.33
N SER A 210 -13.81 -10.54 26.50
CA SER A 210 -13.15 -10.36 25.20
C SER A 210 -11.72 -9.81 25.29
N ASP A 211 -11.22 -9.49 26.49
CA ASP A 211 -9.86 -8.97 26.64
C ASP A 211 -8.82 -10.04 26.33
N SER A 212 -7.91 -9.72 25.41
CA SER A 212 -6.70 -10.49 25.19
C SER A 212 -5.78 -10.46 26.43
N THR A 213 -4.84 -11.41 26.52
CA THR A 213 -3.87 -11.46 27.61
C THR A 213 -3.07 -10.16 27.75
N SER A 214 -2.72 -9.50 26.64
CA SER A 214 -2.00 -8.22 26.66
C SER A 214 -2.85 -7.09 27.24
N ILE A 215 -4.12 -7.00 26.85
CA ILE A 215 -5.06 -6.00 27.39
C ILE A 215 -5.33 -6.24 28.88
N ARG A 216 -5.49 -7.50 29.30
CA ARG A 216 -5.65 -7.84 30.71
C ARG A 216 -4.44 -7.43 31.54
N ASN A 217 -3.22 -7.68 31.05
CA ASN A 217 -1.98 -7.25 31.71
C ASN A 217 -1.87 -5.72 31.78
N PHE A 218 -2.26 -5.02 30.72
CA PHE A 218 -2.31 -3.56 30.69
C PHE A 218 -3.29 -3.02 31.75
N LYS A 219 -4.53 -3.51 31.79
CA LYS A 219 -5.54 -3.12 32.79
C LYS A 219 -5.07 -3.41 34.22
N ASN A 220 -4.52 -4.59 34.47
CA ASN A 220 -3.99 -4.97 35.78
C ASN A 220 -2.83 -4.08 36.24
N LYS A 221 -1.92 -3.70 35.31
CA LYS A 221 -0.84 -2.76 35.61
C LYS A 221 -1.39 -1.42 36.08
N TYR A 222 -2.33 -0.84 35.34
CA TYR A 222 -2.86 0.49 35.66
C TYR A 222 -3.81 0.48 36.85
N ALA A 223 -4.51 -0.63 37.12
CA ALA A 223 -5.25 -0.82 38.37
C ALA A 223 -4.34 -0.66 39.58
N ARG A 224 -3.17 -1.33 39.59
CA ARG A 224 -2.18 -1.20 40.68
C ARG A 224 -1.60 0.21 40.84
N ILE A 225 -1.44 0.94 39.73
CA ILE A 225 -0.97 2.32 39.76
C ILE A 225 -2.03 3.22 40.41
N PHE A 226 -3.31 3.05 40.07
CA PHE A 226 -4.39 3.74 40.79
C PHE A 226 -4.44 3.36 42.27
N GLU A 227 -4.30 2.07 42.62
CA GLU A 227 -4.24 1.60 44.02
C GLU A 227 -3.11 2.25 44.82
N SER A 228 -2.00 2.59 44.17
CA SER A 228 -0.87 3.29 44.80
C SER A 228 -1.12 4.80 45.04
N GLY A 229 -2.30 5.31 44.70
CA GLY A 229 -2.70 6.70 44.95
C GLY A 229 -2.17 7.72 43.94
N VAL A 230 -1.64 7.26 42.79
CA VAL A 230 -1.14 8.16 41.74
C VAL A 230 -2.30 8.98 41.15
N PRO A 231 -2.11 10.30 40.91
CA PRO A 231 -3.18 11.17 40.41
C PRO A 231 -3.78 10.71 39.09
N HIS A 232 -5.12 10.83 38.97
CA HIS A 232 -5.89 10.40 37.79
C HIS A 232 -5.27 10.80 36.46
N ASP A 233 -4.94 12.08 36.30
CA ASP A 233 -4.48 12.61 35.02
C ASP A 233 -3.11 12.06 34.62
N GLU A 234 -2.23 11.79 35.59
CA GLU A 234 -0.94 11.14 35.36
C GLU A 234 -1.12 9.71 34.87
N VAL A 235 -2.01 8.95 35.53
CA VAL A 235 -2.29 7.56 35.16
C VAL A 235 -2.90 7.51 33.76
N VAL A 236 -3.92 8.32 33.48
CA VAL A 236 -4.58 8.35 32.17
C VAL A 236 -3.65 8.84 31.06
N ALA A 237 -2.78 9.83 31.33
CA ALA A 237 -1.76 10.27 30.38
C ALA A 237 -0.77 9.14 30.05
N ALA A 238 -0.31 8.41 31.07
CA ALA A 238 0.55 7.25 30.89
C ALA A 238 -0.15 6.14 30.09
N MET A 239 -1.41 5.83 30.40
CA MET A 239 -2.23 4.86 29.66
C MET A 239 -2.35 5.23 28.18
N LYS A 240 -2.65 6.49 27.87
CA LYS A 240 -2.74 7.00 26.50
C LYS A 240 -1.42 6.88 25.76
N LYS A 241 -0.30 7.24 26.41
CA LYS A 241 1.05 7.15 25.81
C LYS A 241 1.43 5.71 25.49
N GLU A 242 1.18 4.78 26.42
CA GLU A 242 1.48 3.37 26.20
C GLU A 242 0.56 2.75 25.14
N GLY A 243 -0.73 3.08 25.15
CA GLY A 243 -1.67 2.66 24.11
C GLY A 243 -1.31 3.17 22.72
N ALA A 244 -0.89 4.43 22.60
CA ALA A 244 -0.44 5.00 21.34
C ALA A 244 0.81 4.29 20.80
N ARG A 245 1.81 4.04 21.66
CA ARG A 245 3.03 3.30 21.28
C ARG A 245 2.72 1.87 20.83
N SER A 246 1.79 1.18 21.50
CA SER A 246 1.36 -0.16 21.10
C SER A 246 0.70 -0.16 19.71
N LYS A 247 -0.18 0.82 19.44
CA LYS A 247 -0.80 0.99 18.12
C LYS A 247 0.22 1.31 17.03
N GLU A 248 1.17 2.20 17.31
CA GLU A 248 2.24 2.54 16.37
C GLU A 248 3.09 1.31 16.01
N THR A 249 3.42 0.48 17.01
CA THR A 249 4.16 -0.77 16.80
C THR A 249 3.35 -1.77 15.96
N GLU A 250 2.05 -1.90 16.24
CA GLU A 250 1.14 -2.77 15.47
C GLU A 250 1.00 -2.29 14.02
N MET A 251 0.83 -0.99 13.80
CA MET A 251 0.78 -0.39 12.47
C MET A 251 2.08 -0.65 11.70
N ALA A 252 3.24 -0.45 12.33
CA ALA A 252 4.54 -0.72 11.71
C ALA A 252 4.69 -2.21 11.33
N HIS A 253 4.26 -3.12 12.19
CA HIS A 253 4.28 -4.57 11.91
C HIS A 253 3.32 -4.95 10.77
N LEU A 254 2.09 -4.43 10.76
CA LEU A 254 1.13 -4.67 9.69
C LEU A 254 1.65 -4.12 8.36
N GLN A 255 2.27 -2.94 8.37
CA GLN A 255 2.84 -2.33 7.18
C GLN A 255 4.04 -3.13 6.64
N HIS A 256 4.90 -3.65 7.52
CA HIS A 256 5.97 -4.57 7.13
C HIS A 256 5.40 -5.82 6.44
N ARG A 257 4.39 -6.47 7.04
CA ARG A 257 3.78 -7.68 6.50
C ARG A 257 3.07 -7.41 5.16
N LEU A 258 2.46 -6.25 5.00
CA LEU A 258 1.87 -5.83 3.72
C LEU A 258 2.94 -5.68 2.63
N ASN A 259 4.11 -5.13 2.98
CA ASN A 259 5.23 -5.02 2.05
C ASN A 259 5.77 -6.40 1.64
N GLU A 260 5.90 -7.34 2.58
CA GLU A 260 6.31 -8.72 2.28
C GLU A 260 5.33 -9.42 1.33
N LEU A 261 4.02 -9.26 1.56
CA LEU A 261 2.98 -9.82 0.69
C LEU A 261 3.04 -9.21 -0.72
N ASN A 262 3.26 -7.90 -0.84
CA ASN A 262 3.42 -7.24 -2.15
C ASN A 262 4.66 -7.72 -2.90
N LEU A 263 5.77 -7.94 -2.20
CA LEU A 263 7.00 -8.50 -2.78
C LEU A 263 6.77 -9.95 -3.25
N ALA A 264 6.12 -10.77 -2.43
CA ALA A 264 5.78 -12.15 -2.79
C ALA A 264 4.84 -12.20 -4.00
N GLN A 265 3.82 -11.34 -4.07
CA GLN A 265 2.92 -11.23 -5.21
C GLN A 265 3.67 -10.80 -6.48
N SER A 266 4.56 -9.81 -6.37
CA SER A 266 5.38 -9.34 -7.49
C SER A 266 6.32 -10.44 -8.02
N ALA A 267 6.96 -11.19 -7.12
CA ALA A 267 7.79 -12.33 -7.49
C ALA A 267 6.98 -13.44 -8.17
N HIS A 268 5.78 -13.74 -7.66
CA HIS A 268 4.88 -14.72 -8.27
C HIS A 268 4.43 -14.29 -9.67
N LEU A 269 4.05 -13.02 -9.86
CA LEU A 269 3.69 -12.49 -11.18
C LEU A 269 4.87 -12.55 -12.17
N LYS A 270 6.09 -12.22 -11.71
CA LYS A 270 7.31 -12.35 -12.52
C LYS A 270 7.61 -13.80 -12.90
N ALA A 271 7.43 -14.74 -11.97
CA ALA A 271 7.59 -16.17 -12.24
C ALA A 271 6.55 -16.67 -13.25
N LYS A 272 5.29 -16.24 -13.11
CA LYS A 272 4.20 -16.55 -14.05
C LYS A 272 4.49 -16.00 -15.45
N ALA A 273 4.97 -14.76 -15.56
CA ALA A 273 5.36 -14.14 -16.83
C ALA A 273 6.51 -14.90 -17.50
N LYS A 274 7.57 -15.24 -16.76
CA LYS A 274 8.70 -16.04 -17.29
C LYS A 274 8.26 -17.43 -17.76
N LYS A 275 7.32 -18.06 -17.05
CA LYS A 275 6.77 -19.35 -17.47
C LYS A 275 6.01 -19.21 -18.80
N ALA A 276 5.16 -18.19 -18.92
CA ALA A 276 4.43 -17.91 -20.15
C ALA A 276 5.35 -17.61 -21.34
N GLU A 277 6.42 -16.83 -21.14
CA GLU A 277 7.44 -16.57 -22.17
C GLU A 277 8.14 -17.86 -22.62
N LYS A 278 8.56 -18.70 -21.67
CA LYS A 278 9.16 -20.01 -21.99
C LYS A 278 8.20 -20.92 -22.76
N ASP A 279 6.93 -20.94 -22.37
CA ASP A 279 5.91 -21.76 -23.04
C ASP A 279 5.64 -21.23 -24.46
N SER A 280 5.64 -19.91 -24.67
CA SER A 280 5.54 -19.29 -26.01
C SER A 280 6.73 -19.64 -26.91
N LEU A 281 7.96 -19.56 -26.39
CA LEU A 281 9.16 -19.93 -27.15
C LEU A 281 9.16 -21.42 -27.56
N LYS A 282 8.72 -22.30 -26.66
CA LYS A 282 8.55 -23.73 -26.99
C LYS A 282 7.53 -23.94 -28.09
N TYR A 283 6.41 -23.22 -28.04
CA TYR A 283 5.37 -23.31 -29.07
C TYR A 283 5.86 -22.83 -30.44
N GLN A 284 6.59 -21.72 -30.48
CA GLN A 284 7.20 -21.21 -31.72
C GLN A 284 8.20 -22.22 -32.30
N HIS A 285 9.08 -22.77 -31.48
CA HIS A 285 10.04 -23.79 -31.93
C HIS A 285 9.34 -25.04 -32.48
N TYR A 286 8.27 -25.50 -31.83
CA TYR A 286 7.45 -26.60 -32.35
C TYR A 286 6.84 -26.28 -33.72
N GLN A 287 6.32 -25.06 -33.92
CA GLN A 287 5.78 -24.65 -35.22
C GLN A 287 6.86 -24.58 -36.32
N GLU A 288 8.08 -24.14 -36.00
CA GLU A 288 9.20 -24.11 -36.95
C GLU A 288 9.60 -25.52 -37.39
N VAL A 289 9.71 -26.47 -36.46
CA VAL A 289 10.03 -27.88 -36.76
C VAL A 289 8.96 -28.50 -37.65
N VAL A 290 7.67 -28.25 -37.37
CA VAL A 290 6.55 -28.78 -38.19
C VAL A 290 6.56 -28.21 -39.62
N LYS A 291 6.98 -26.95 -39.82
CA LYS A 291 7.10 -26.36 -41.17
C LYS A 291 8.25 -26.95 -41.98
N GLN A 292 9.32 -27.42 -41.35
CA GLN A 292 10.48 -28.00 -42.03
C GLN A 292 10.30 -29.50 -42.31
N SER A 293 9.32 -30.16 -41.69
CA SER A 293 9.07 -31.60 -41.83
C SER A 293 8.20 -32.00 -43.03
N LYS A 294 7.69 -31.06 -43.82
CA LYS A 294 6.74 -31.33 -44.91
C LYS A 294 7.05 -30.51 -46.16
N ALA A 295 6.96 -31.12 -47.33
CA ALA A 295 6.95 -30.47 -48.64
C ALA A 295 5.68 -30.85 -49.41
N LEU A 296 5.28 -30.09 -50.42
CA LEU A 296 4.20 -30.49 -51.33
C LEU A 296 4.76 -31.33 -52.48
N CYS A 297 3.97 -32.27 -52.99
CA CYS A 297 4.30 -32.97 -54.22
C CYS A 297 4.47 -31.97 -55.37
N ALA A 298 5.51 -32.15 -56.19
CA ALA A 298 5.84 -31.23 -57.27
C ALA A 298 5.03 -31.44 -58.55
N TYR A 299 4.36 -32.59 -58.70
CA TYR A 299 3.54 -32.92 -59.86
C TYR A 299 2.29 -32.02 -59.94
N ASP A 300 2.10 -31.36 -61.08
CA ASP A 300 0.99 -30.42 -61.29
C ASP A 300 -0.37 -31.13 -61.19
N GLY A 301 -1.18 -30.73 -60.21
CA GLY A 301 -2.46 -31.37 -59.89
C GLY A 301 -2.44 -32.33 -58.69
N CYS A 302 -1.30 -32.51 -58.01
CA CYS A 302 -1.23 -33.24 -56.74
C CYS A 302 -1.00 -32.29 -55.55
N ASP A 303 -1.91 -32.29 -54.57
CA ASP A 303 -1.84 -31.46 -53.35
C ASP A 303 -1.38 -32.24 -52.10
N GLU A 304 -0.81 -33.44 -52.28
CA GLU A 304 -0.38 -34.29 -51.17
C GLU A 304 0.91 -33.76 -50.49
N ASP A 305 0.93 -33.84 -49.15
CA ASP A 305 2.10 -33.53 -48.34
C ASP A 305 3.10 -34.70 -48.38
N VAL A 306 4.33 -34.43 -48.80
CA VAL A 306 5.49 -35.31 -48.66
C VAL A 306 6.13 -35.09 -47.29
N ASP A 307 6.15 -36.13 -46.46
CA ASP A 307 6.81 -36.11 -45.14
C ASP A 307 8.33 -36.25 -45.31
N LEU A 308 9.06 -35.19 -44.97
CA LEU A 308 10.52 -35.13 -45.06
C LEU A 308 11.21 -35.74 -43.82
N THR A 309 10.46 -36.14 -42.80
CA THR A 309 11.03 -36.73 -41.57
C THR A 309 11.28 -38.23 -41.66
N VAL A 310 10.72 -38.89 -42.69
CA VAL A 310 10.92 -40.31 -42.95
C VAL A 310 12.21 -40.51 -43.75
N PRO A 311 13.25 -41.18 -43.18
CA PRO A 311 14.47 -41.49 -43.92
C PRO A 311 14.12 -42.35 -45.15
N ASN A 312 14.56 -41.92 -46.34
CA ASN A 312 14.32 -42.57 -47.63
C ASN A 312 12.84 -42.63 -48.08
N GLY A 313 11.94 -41.87 -47.45
CA GLY A 313 10.51 -41.86 -47.79
C GLY A 313 10.11 -40.82 -48.85
N ALA A 314 10.89 -39.74 -49.01
CA ALA A 314 10.63 -38.70 -49.99
C ALA A 314 11.36 -39.01 -51.30
N ILE A 315 10.62 -39.21 -52.38
CA ILE A 315 11.17 -39.35 -53.73
C ILE A 315 11.53 -37.95 -54.20
N GLN A 316 12.78 -37.72 -54.61
CA GLN A 316 13.26 -36.40 -54.98
C GLN A 316 14.10 -36.43 -56.24
N CYS A 317 14.10 -35.33 -56.98
CA CYS A 317 15.04 -35.16 -58.08
C CYS A 317 16.47 -34.97 -57.54
N VAL A 318 17.38 -35.86 -57.92
CA VAL A 318 18.79 -35.85 -57.49
C VAL A 318 19.52 -34.60 -57.97
N LEU A 319 19.23 -34.13 -59.20
CA LEU A 319 19.83 -32.91 -59.73
C LEU A 319 19.38 -31.67 -58.96
N CYS A 320 18.08 -31.55 -58.68
CA CYS A 320 17.54 -30.45 -57.89
C CYS A 320 18.10 -30.45 -56.46
N ASP A 321 18.23 -31.61 -55.81
CA ASP A 321 18.84 -31.69 -54.49
C ASP A 321 20.33 -31.31 -54.51
N TRP A 322 21.07 -31.79 -55.52
CA TRP A 322 22.46 -31.40 -55.70
C TRP A 322 22.62 -29.89 -55.95
N ILE A 323 21.81 -29.29 -56.82
CA ILE A 323 21.82 -27.84 -57.08
C ILE A 323 21.49 -27.07 -55.79
N ALA A 324 20.44 -27.46 -55.06
CA ALA A 324 20.05 -26.83 -53.79
C ALA A 324 21.10 -27.00 -52.68
N SER A 325 21.97 -28.02 -52.76
CA SER A 325 23.12 -28.15 -51.85
C SER A 325 24.25 -27.15 -52.15
N LYS A 326 24.24 -26.53 -53.33
CA LYS A 326 25.32 -25.67 -53.83
C LYS A 326 24.89 -24.21 -54.03
N VAL A 327 23.62 -23.96 -54.33
CA VAL A 327 23.01 -22.65 -54.56
C VAL A 327 21.80 -22.49 -53.63
N PRO A 328 21.58 -21.32 -53.01
CA PRO A 328 20.37 -21.07 -52.23
C PRO A 328 19.11 -21.31 -53.08
N GLU A 329 18.12 -22.00 -52.52
CA GLU A 329 16.83 -22.19 -53.19
C GLU A 329 16.15 -20.84 -53.43
N ASP A 330 15.67 -20.66 -54.65
CA ASP A 330 14.84 -19.52 -55.05
C ASP A 330 13.59 -20.02 -55.79
N ARG A 331 12.82 -19.11 -56.38
CA ARG A 331 11.59 -19.47 -57.09
C ARG A 331 11.82 -20.40 -58.29
N ASP A 332 12.98 -20.30 -58.93
CA ASP A 332 13.30 -20.96 -60.20
C ASP A 332 14.16 -22.23 -59.96
N HIS A 333 14.68 -22.43 -58.75
CA HIS A 333 15.64 -23.50 -58.40
C HIS A 333 15.33 -24.18 -57.05
N LYS A 334 14.08 -24.58 -56.84
CA LYS A 334 13.63 -25.31 -55.64
C LYS A 334 13.87 -26.82 -55.72
N ARG A 335 14.02 -27.49 -54.57
CA ARG A 335 13.96 -28.95 -54.51
C ARG A 335 12.58 -29.44 -54.95
N HIS A 336 12.56 -30.54 -55.70
CA HIS A 336 11.34 -31.19 -56.15
C HIS A 336 11.18 -32.53 -55.45
N TYR A 337 10.08 -32.67 -54.74
CA TYR A 337 9.68 -33.87 -54.00
C TYR A 337 8.41 -34.46 -54.60
N TYR A 338 8.30 -35.78 -54.61
CA TYR A 338 7.15 -36.51 -55.12
C TYR A 338 6.63 -37.45 -54.04
N CYS A 339 5.29 -37.55 -53.94
CA CYS A 339 4.64 -38.43 -52.96
C CYS A 339 4.67 -39.91 -53.37
N CYS A 340 4.89 -40.22 -54.65
CA CYS A 340 4.97 -41.58 -55.18
C CYS A 340 5.84 -41.65 -56.46
N PRO A 341 6.33 -42.84 -56.85
CA PRO A 341 7.15 -43.02 -58.06
C PRO A 341 6.42 -42.62 -59.34
N ASP A 342 5.12 -42.91 -59.45
CA ASP A 342 4.32 -42.60 -60.64
C ASP A 342 4.32 -41.09 -60.95
N HIS A 343 4.20 -40.24 -59.94
CA HIS A 343 4.26 -38.78 -60.11
C HIS A 343 5.66 -38.31 -60.53
N ALA A 344 6.72 -38.94 -60.00
CA ALA A 344 8.09 -38.62 -60.41
C ALA A 344 8.34 -39.00 -61.88
N LEU A 345 7.81 -40.14 -62.34
CA LEU A 345 7.92 -40.61 -63.71
C LEU A 345 7.12 -39.75 -64.69
N LEU A 346 5.86 -39.45 -64.36
CA LEU A 346 4.99 -38.62 -65.20
C LEU A 346 5.51 -37.19 -65.35
N ASP A 347 6.12 -36.63 -64.31
CA ASP A 347 6.71 -35.28 -64.35
C ASP A 347 8.13 -35.26 -64.94
N HIS A 348 8.83 -36.39 -65.04
CA HIS A 348 10.28 -36.43 -65.30
C HIS A 348 10.70 -35.60 -66.51
N GLU A 349 10.12 -35.84 -67.69
CA GLU A 349 10.49 -35.12 -68.92
C GLU A 349 10.13 -33.62 -68.85
N VAL A 350 8.99 -33.29 -68.25
CA VAL A 350 8.52 -31.90 -68.14
C VAL A 350 9.42 -31.14 -67.17
N HIS A 351 9.70 -31.74 -66.02
CA HIS A 351 10.58 -31.24 -64.98
C HIS A 351 12.02 -31.06 -65.48
N ASP A 352 12.60 -32.06 -66.14
CA ASP A 352 13.98 -32.03 -66.62
C ASP A 352 14.17 -30.93 -67.67
N ASN A 353 13.25 -30.82 -68.63
CA ASN A 353 13.29 -29.75 -69.64
C ASN A 353 13.09 -28.36 -69.04
N ALA A 354 12.20 -28.20 -68.06
CA ALA A 354 11.91 -26.91 -67.44
C ALA A 354 13.01 -26.46 -66.49
N ASN A 355 13.60 -27.39 -65.73
CA ASN A 355 14.43 -27.08 -64.57
C ASN A 355 15.90 -27.49 -64.73
N HIS A 356 16.30 -28.34 -65.69
CA HIS A 356 17.70 -28.75 -65.89
C HIS A 356 18.28 -28.32 -67.24
N TYR A 357 17.73 -27.28 -67.85
CA TYR A 357 18.26 -26.75 -69.10
C TYR A 357 19.70 -26.24 -68.95
N CYS A 358 20.51 -26.48 -69.99
CA CYS A 358 21.86 -25.94 -70.06
C CYS A 358 21.83 -24.43 -70.34
N LEU A 359 22.59 -23.65 -69.58
CA LEU A 359 22.73 -22.20 -69.78
C LEU A 359 23.17 -21.85 -71.20
N SER A 360 24.01 -22.67 -71.83
CA SER A 360 24.45 -22.42 -73.21
C SER A 360 23.35 -22.53 -74.26
N ALA A 361 22.19 -23.12 -73.94
CA ALA A 361 21.02 -23.14 -74.81
C ALA A 361 20.45 -21.73 -75.04
N HIS A 362 20.71 -20.78 -74.13
CA HIS A 362 20.38 -19.36 -74.36
C HIS A 362 21.18 -18.75 -75.53
N TRP A 363 22.33 -19.32 -75.87
CA TRP A 363 23.16 -18.90 -76.99
C TRP A 363 22.92 -19.85 -78.17
N LYS A 364 22.03 -19.44 -79.09
CA LYS A 364 21.62 -20.22 -80.28
C LYS A 364 22.78 -21.03 -80.90
N ASP A 365 22.54 -22.32 -81.10
CA ASP A 365 23.44 -23.32 -81.72
C ASP A 365 24.77 -23.60 -80.97
N ARG A 366 24.85 -23.27 -79.68
CA ARG A 366 26.09 -23.47 -78.90
C ARG A 366 26.01 -24.54 -77.81
N CYS A 367 24.82 -24.98 -77.43
CA CYS A 367 24.65 -26.14 -76.56
C CYS A 367 25.03 -27.41 -77.32
N LEU A 368 25.79 -28.31 -76.66
CA LEU A 368 26.15 -29.60 -77.25
C LEU A 368 24.99 -30.62 -77.23
N THR A 369 23.92 -30.33 -76.48
CA THR A 369 22.75 -31.23 -76.36
C THR A 369 21.65 -30.92 -77.40
N ASP A 370 21.69 -29.77 -78.07
CA ASP A 370 20.77 -29.46 -79.17
C ASP A 370 21.35 -29.96 -80.51
N LEU A 371 21.18 -31.27 -80.77
CA LEU A 371 21.02 -31.90 -82.09
C LEU A 371 20.86 -33.44 -81.90
N GLY A 372 19.67 -33.87 -81.50
CA GLY A 372 19.12 -35.21 -81.79
C GLY A 372 19.74 -36.43 -81.10
N ALA A 373 18.93 -37.08 -80.26
CA ALA A 373 18.91 -38.52 -79.96
C ALA A 373 20.24 -39.29 -80.06
N GLY A 374 20.86 -39.56 -78.91
CA GLY A 374 21.97 -40.50 -78.79
C GLY A 374 22.02 -41.16 -77.42
N GLU A 375 21.46 -42.36 -77.34
CA GLU A 375 21.54 -43.51 -76.40
C GLU A 375 22.55 -43.55 -75.21
N ASN A 376 22.95 -42.44 -74.60
CA ASN A 376 23.66 -42.45 -73.31
C ASN A 376 23.20 -41.26 -72.45
N GLU A 377 21.96 -41.35 -71.95
CA GLU A 377 21.37 -40.41 -71.00
C GLU A 377 21.92 -40.65 -69.59
N GLY A 378 23.16 -40.22 -69.38
CA GLY A 378 23.73 -40.08 -68.05
C GLY A 378 23.79 -38.59 -67.69
N TYR A 379 23.31 -38.22 -66.50
CA TYR A 379 23.56 -36.90 -65.91
C TYR A 379 25.05 -36.66 -65.56
N ASP A 380 25.87 -37.70 -65.69
CA ASP A 380 27.30 -37.66 -65.42
C ASP A 380 28.03 -36.70 -66.37
N GLY A 381 28.75 -35.74 -65.78
CA GLY A 381 29.50 -34.74 -66.53
C GLY A 381 28.79 -33.39 -66.65
N MET A 382 27.51 -33.28 -66.27
CA MET A 382 26.87 -31.99 -66.05
C MET A 382 27.59 -31.20 -64.95
N GLY A 383 27.51 -29.88 -64.95
CA GLY A 383 28.18 -29.11 -63.91
C GLY A 383 27.74 -27.67 -63.76
N LEU A 384 28.05 -27.10 -62.60
CA LEU A 384 27.78 -25.70 -62.26
C LEU A 384 29.07 -24.89 -62.32
N CYS A 385 29.03 -23.70 -62.92
CA CYS A 385 30.18 -22.81 -62.89
C CYS A 385 30.53 -22.41 -61.44
N LYS A 386 31.77 -22.65 -61.01
CA LYS A 386 32.21 -22.35 -59.63
C LYS A 386 32.17 -20.87 -59.28
N VAL A 387 32.31 -19.99 -60.27
CA VAL A 387 32.28 -18.54 -60.06
C VAL A 387 30.85 -18.06 -59.82
N CYS A 388 29.89 -18.56 -60.59
CA CYS A 388 28.47 -18.29 -60.39
C CYS A 388 27.96 -18.89 -59.08
N LEU A 389 28.45 -20.07 -58.69
CA LEU A 389 28.18 -20.70 -57.39
C LEU A 389 28.54 -19.79 -56.21
N ILE A 390 29.71 -19.16 -56.21
CA ILE A 390 30.14 -18.22 -55.16
C ILE A 390 29.18 -17.02 -55.06
N SER A 391 28.63 -16.60 -56.20
CA SER A 391 27.68 -15.49 -56.29
C SER A 391 26.23 -15.90 -56.00
N GLY A 392 25.99 -17.19 -55.72
CA GLY A 392 24.65 -17.71 -55.45
C GLY A 392 23.76 -17.83 -56.69
N HIS A 393 24.35 -17.94 -57.89
CA HIS A 393 23.60 -18.08 -59.15
C HIS A 393 23.77 -19.46 -59.76
N LYS A 394 22.67 -20.04 -60.27
CA LYS A 394 22.69 -21.29 -61.02
C LYS A 394 23.14 -21.04 -62.47
N ALA A 395 24.32 -21.55 -62.81
CA ALA A 395 24.84 -21.59 -64.18
C ALA A 395 25.18 -23.04 -64.54
N LEU A 396 24.16 -23.79 -64.99
CA LEU A 396 24.25 -25.22 -65.28
C LEU A 396 24.70 -25.47 -66.73
N PHE A 397 25.63 -26.40 -66.91
CA PHE A 397 26.10 -26.84 -68.21
C PHE A 397 25.89 -28.35 -68.36
N CYS A 398 25.42 -28.78 -69.53
CA CYS A 398 25.11 -30.18 -69.81
C CYS A 398 26.35 -31.09 -69.86
N SER A 399 27.54 -30.53 -70.07
CA SER A 399 28.79 -31.27 -70.02
C SER A 399 29.97 -30.33 -69.77
N GLN A 400 31.09 -30.88 -69.31
CA GLN A 400 32.35 -30.14 -69.21
C GLN A 400 32.79 -29.58 -70.59
N GLU A 401 32.62 -30.36 -71.67
CA GLU A 401 32.93 -29.90 -73.03
C GLU A 401 32.07 -28.71 -73.46
N CYS A 402 30.77 -28.74 -73.10
CA CYS A 402 29.85 -27.65 -73.39
C CYS A 402 30.23 -26.37 -72.63
N TYR A 403 30.65 -26.52 -71.38
CA TYR A 403 31.16 -25.42 -70.57
C TYR A 403 32.44 -24.84 -71.17
N GLU A 404 33.44 -25.67 -71.50
CA GLU A 404 34.72 -25.21 -72.05
C GLU A 404 34.55 -24.48 -73.39
N LYS A 405 33.70 -25.00 -74.28
CA LYS A 405 33.38 -24.38 -75.58
C LYS A 405 32.72 -23.00 -75.41
N ASN A 406 31.90 -22.84 -74.37
CA ASN A 406 31.11 -21.64 -74.14
C ASN A 406 31.67 -20.72 -73.05
N TYR A 407 32.78 -21.09 -72.41
CA TYR A 407 33.32 -20.41 -71.23
C TYR A 407 33.56 -18.92 -71.47
N ASN A 408 34.19 -18.57 -72.59
CA ASN A 408 34.51 -17.17 -72.89
C ASN A 408 33.26 -16.29 -73.02
N GLN A 409 32.17 -16.84 -73.57
CA GLN A 409 30.92 -16.12 -73.69
C GLN A 409 30.19 -16.04 -72.34
N HIS A 410 30.15 -17.15 -71.60
CA HIS A 410 29.61 -17.18 -70.24
C HIS A 410 30.31 -16.15 -69.34
N ALA A 411 31.64 -16.15 -69.33
CA ALA A 411 32.44 -15.25 -68.53
C ALA A 411 32.20 -13.78 -68.91
N ALA A 412 32.09 -13.46 -70.20
CA ALA A 412 31.82 -12.09 -70.66
C ALA A 412 30.44 -11.57 -70.23
N GLU A 413 29.45 -12.44 -70.09
CA GLU A 413 28.07 -12.06 -69.74
C GLU A 413 27.78 -12.13 -68.22
N TRP A 414 28.40 -13.06 -67.50
CA TRP A 414 28.02 -13.41 -66.13
C TRP A 414 29.14 -13.28 -65.09
N HIS A 415 30.41 -13.17 -65.50
CA HIS A 415 31.52 -12.93 -64.55
C HIS A 415 31.85 -11.44 -64.49
N THR A 416 31.92 -10.91 -63.27
CA THR A 416 32.31 -9.51 -63.02
C THR A 416 33.81 -9.34 -62.78
N ASP A 417 34.55 -10.44 -62.62
CA ASP A 417 36.00 -10.48 -62.35
C ASP A 417 36.78 -10.98 -63.58
N GLU A 418 37.73 -10.17 -64.06
CA GLU A 418 38.61 -10.51 -65.19
C GLU A 418 39.58 -11.68 -64.87
N ASN A 419 39.73 -12.07 -63.60
CA ASN A 419 40.56 -13.21 -63.15
C ASN A 419 39.76 -14.46 -62.77
N ALA A 420 38.47 -14.53 -63.12
CA ALA A 420 37.64 -15.70 -62.90
C ALA A 420 38.32 -16.98 -63.44
N GLN A 421 38.52 -17.99 -62.59
CA GLN A 421 39.14 -19.24 -63.01
C GLN A 421 38.15 -20.08 -63.83
N ASN A 422 38.62 -20.69 -64.92
CA ASN A 422 37.85 -21.68 -65.68
C ASN A 422 37.71 -22.98 -64.87
N SER A 423 36.67 -23.05 -64.02
CA SER A 423 36.42 -24.22 -63.19
C SER A 423 34.93 -24.56 -63.10
N LEU A 424 34.63 -25.84 -63.29
CA LEU A 424 33.29 -26.41 -63.22
C LEU A 424 33.19 -27.35 -62.01
N GLU A 425 32.13 -27.22 -61.22
CA GLU A 425 31.75 -28.22 -60.23
C GLU A 425 30.93 -29.29 -60.95
N VAL A 426 31.54 -30.43 -61.20
CA VAL A 426 30.92 -31.53 -61.96
C VAL A 426 30.03 -32.35 -61.04
N PHE A 427 28.79 -32.57 -61.47
CA PHE A 427 27.88 -33.52 -60.87
C PHE A 427 28.37 -34.95 -61.14
N ARG A 428 28.34 -35.76 -60.10
CA ARG A 428 28.60 -37.20 -60.18
C ARG A 428 27.42 -37.90 -59.54
N MET A 429 26.85 -38.86 -60.25
CA MET A 429 25.81 -39.70 -59.67
C MET A 429 26.35 -40.39 -58.40
N PRO A 430 25.60 -40.32 -57.28
CA PRO A 430 25.95 -41.07 -56.09
C PRO A 430 25.95 -42.59 -56.36
N ASP A 431 26.95 -43.31 -55.85
CA ASP A 431 27.09 -44.77 -56.03
C ASP A 431 25.93 -45.57 -55.40
N ASP A 432 25.14 -44.94 -54.53
CA ASP A 432 24.00 -45.48 -53.79
C ASP A 432 22.63 -45.09 -54.37
N LEU A 433 22.59 -44.51 -55.57
CA LEU A 433 21.34 -44.18 -56.24
C LEU A 433 20.65 -45.44 -56.82
N ILE A 434 19.43 -45.70 -56.38
CA ILE A 434 18.56 -46.71 -56.97
C ILE A 434 17.78 -46.05 -58.12
N ILE A 435 18.10 -46.41 -59.36
CA ILE A 435 17.24 -46.11 -60.52
C ILE A 435 16.23 -47.26 -60.58
N GLU A 436 14.97 -46.99 -60.25
CA GLU A 436 13.90 -47.95 -60.48
C GLU A 436 13.55 -47.93 -61.98
N ASP A 437 14.18 -48.81 -62.76
CA ASP A 437 13.75 -49.11 -64.13
C ASP A 437 12.39 -49.81 -64.06
N VAL A 438 11.31 -49.06 -64.28
CA VAL A 438 9.98 -49.64 -64.46
C VAL A 438 9.93 -50.24 -65.86
N VAL A 439 10.31 -51.51 -65.96
CA VAL A 439 10.04 -52.33 -67.14
C VAL A 439 8.52 -52.43 -67.30
N ASP A 440 8.00 -51.97 -68.44
CA ASP A 440 6.62 -52.21 -68.89
C ASP A 440 6.32 -53.71 -68.85
N ASP A 441 5.68 -54.19 -67.77
CA ASP A 441 5.04 -55.50 -67.72
C ASP A 441 3.52 -55.30 -67.82
N PRO A 442 2.90 -55.61 -68.97
CA PRO A 442 1.47 -55.45 -69.16
C PRO A 442 0.77 -56.66 -68.53
N GLY A 443 0.58 -56.62 -67.22
CA GLY A 443 -0.18 -57.69 -66.57
C GLY A 443 -0.21 -57.63 -65.07
N ILE A 444 -1.16 -56.87 -64.50
CA ILE A 444 -1.90 -57.36 -63.34
C ILE A 444 -3.38 -56.98 -63.51
N GLU A 445 -4.17 -58.03 -63.62
CA GLU A 445 -5.61 -58.05 -63.50
C GLU A 445 -6.06 -57.48 -62.15
N SER A 446 -7.22 -56.82 -62.20
CA SER A 446 -8.13 -56.55 -61.09
C SER A 446 -8.00 -57.49 -59.89
N GLY A 447 -7.58 -56.94 -58.76
CA GLY A 447 -7.70 -57.55 -57.44
C GLY A 447 -8.50 -56.62 -56.52
N GLU A 448 -9.80 -56.84 -56.46
CA GLU A 448 -10.66 -56.35 -55.38
C GLU A 448 -10.13 -56.84 -54.03
N VAL A 449 -9.98 -55.95 -53.04
CA VAL A 449 -10.03 -56.34 -51.61
C VAL A 449 -10.70 -55.23 -50.79
N GLU A 450 -11.97 -55.50 -50.53
CA GLU A 450 -12.67 -55.46 -49.23
C GLU A 450 -12.47 -54.25 -48.31
N ASP A 451 -13.54 -53.44 -48.28
CA ASP A 451 -13.95 -52.64 -47.13
C ASP A 451 -13.97 -53.49 -45.85
N THR A 452 -13.13 -53.11 -44.88
CA THR A 452 -13.31 -53.51 -43.48
C THR A 452 -13.64 -52.29 -42.64
N GLU A 453 -14.93 -52.08 -42.44
CA GLU A 453 -15.44 -51.38 -41.27
C GLU A 453 -15.05 -52.17 -40.00
N MET A 454 -14.40 -51.52 -39.04
CA MET A 454 -14.60 -51.84 -37.62
C MET A 454 -14.47 -50.61 -36.73
N GLN A 455 -15.65 -50.16 -36.28
CA GLN A 455 -16.02 -50.00 -34.87
C GLN A 455 -14.95 -49.48 -33.89
N GLY A 456 -15.12 -48.20 -33.54
CA GLY A 456 -15.31 -47.73 -32.17
C GLY A 456 -14.23 -48.01 -31.12
N ILE A 457 -13.52 -46.95 -30.72
CA ILE A 457 -13.59 -46.34 -29.37
C ILE A 457 -13.58 -44.82 -29.53
#